data_AF-A0A2T8HTR0-F1
#
_entry.id   AF-A0A2T8HTR0-F1
#
_cell.length_a   1.000
_cell.length_b   1.000
_cell.length_c   1.000
_cell.angle_alpha   90.00
_cell.angle_beta   90.00
_cell.angle_gamma   90.00
#
_symmetry.space_group_name_H-M   'P 1'
#
loop_
_entity.id
_entity.type
_entity.pdbx_description
1 polymer ?
#
loop_
_entity_poly.entity_id
_entity_poly.type
_entity_poly.pdbx_seq_one_letter_code
_entity_poly.pdbx_strand_id
1 'polypeptide(L)'
;MFDPDPTDLAVRGERGIDLYLRLGDVAQQRSRYRCIATVLDEEGKERLVDFEPHAKRDTARLLSRARNAMDDRFMTQPMVLGDATSWPSARDAADPVALFLYLDFFRAWQVADMALQRLMAQLHADPDALPHDPARIAGSILPLFDFNRLTAGCRLAALIEPVLRRRIAAPGFRDDGSGSTGYALRMLGDLCLRAEDYPQALACFATATGAGDNPFRRRKAIEAAHLAGDATALQNHLAAYRGQWDLPDDLAAYAEADA
;
A
#
# COMPACT_ATOMS: atom_id res chain seq x y z
N MET A 1 -10.02 -13.31 -30.12
CA MET A 1 -8.67 -13.00 -29.61
C MET A 1 -8.83 -12.83 -28.10
N PHE A 2 -8.89 -13.95 -27.39
CA PHE A 2 -8.77 -14.01 -25.92
C PHE A 2 -7.24 -13.99 -25.65
N ASP A 3 -6.67 -13.24 -24.72
CA ASP A 3 -7.07 -13.03 -23.34
C ASP A 3 -6.71 -11.60 -22.89
N PRO A 4 -7.57 -10.94 -22.09
CA PRO A 4 -7.05 -10.09 -21.05
C PRO A 4 -6.04 -10.89 -20.23
N ASP A 5 -4.76 -10.54 -20.20
CA ASP A 5 -3.79 -11.12 -19.25
C ASP A 5 -4.48 -11.30 -17.87
N PRO A 6 -4.80 -12.55 -17.45
CA PRO A 6 -5.69 -12.84 -16.33
C PRO A 6 -5.05 -12.49 -14.98
N THR A 7 -3.86 -11.89 -15.02
CA THR A 7 -3.12 -11.43 -13.87
C THR A 7 -3.52 -10.03 -13.43
N ASP A 8 -4.11 -9.21 -14.29
CA ASP A 8 -4.33 -7.79 -13.97
C ASP A 8 -5.82 -7.47 -13.79
N LEU A 9 -6.21 -7.10 -12.57
CA LEU A 9 -7.57 -6.71 -12.21
C LEU A 9 -7.63 -5.20 -11.95
N ALA A 10 -8.79 -4.58 -12.15
CA ALA A 10 -9.00 -3.17 -11.88
C ALA A 10 -10.27 -2.98 -11.06
N VAL A 11 -10.18 -2.27 -9.93
CA VAL A 11 -11.30 -2.08 -9.01
C VAL A 11 -11.37 -0.64 -8.56
N ARG A 12 -12.58 -0.10 -8.38
CA ARG A 12 -12.74 1.23 -7.76
C ARG A 12 -12.19 1.21 -6.33
N GLY A 13 -11.12 1.97 -6.10
CA GLY A 13 -10.50 2.21 -4.82
C GLY A 13 -10.98 3.50 -4.16
N GLU A 14 -10.33 3.86 -3.05
CA GLU A 14 -10.72 5.03 -2.24
C GLU A 14 -10.42 6.37 -2.93
N ARG A 15 -9.41 6.42 -3.80
CA ARG A 15 -8.97 7.64 -4.51
C ARG A 15 -9.13 7.59 -6.03
N GLY A 16 -9.34 6.41 -6.60
CA GLY A 16 -9.29 6.21 -8.04
C GLY A 16 -9.59 4.77 -8.42
N ILE A 17 -9.00 4.29 -9.51
CA ILE A 17 -9.07 2.89 -9.93
C ILE A 17 -7.78 2.20 -9.53
N ASP A 18 -7.87 1.27 -8.60
CA ASP A 18 -6.73 0.48 -8.17
C ASP A 18 -6.54 -0.70 -9.13
N LEU A 19 -5.30 -0.91 -9.56
CA LEU A 19 -4.86 -1.97 -10.44
C LEU A 19 -4.12 -3.02 -9.62
N TYR A 20 -4.54 -4.26 -9.75
CA TYR A 20 -4.07 -5.38 -8.96
C TYR A 20 -3.40 -6.43 -9.83
N LEU A 21 -2.26 -6.93 -9.36
CA LEU A 21 -1.61 -8.10 -9.91
C LEU A 21 -1.99 -9.34 -9.09
N ARG A 22 -2.44 -10.38 -9.78
CA ARG A 22 -2.64 -11.73 -9.24
C ARG A 22 -1.31 -12.47 -9.25
N LEU A 23 -0.92 -12.94 -8.06
CA LEU A 23 0.28 -13.70 -7.79
C LEU A 23 -0.12 -15.11 -7.33
N GLY A 24 0.64 -16.12 -7.74
CA GLY A 24 0.49 -17.47 -7.18
C GLY A 24 1.06 -17.54 -5.77
N ASP A 25 0.29 -18.02 -4.79
CA ASP A 25 0.81 -18.43 -3.48
C ASP A 25 0.99 -19.95 -3.47
N VAL A 26 2.21 -20.40 -3.80
CA VAL A 26 2.56 -21.82 -3.90
C VAL A 26 2.38 -22.54 -2.56
N ALA A 27 2.60 -21.85 -1.44
CA ALA A 27 2.53 -22.44 -0.11
C ALA A 27 1.07 -22.71 0.33
N GLN A 28 0.13 -21.87 -0.11
CA GLN A 28 -1.28 -21.96 0.30
C GLN A 28 -2.23 -22.37 -0.82
N GLN A 29 -1.70 -22.72 -2.00
CA GLN A 29 -2.45 -23.09 -3.20
C GLN A 29 -3.62 -22.13 -3.50
N ARG A 30 -3.39 -20.83 -3.29
CA ARG A 30 -4.40 -19.78 -3.49
C ARG A 30 -3.83 -18.61 -4.26
N SER A 31 -4.70 -17.78 -4.81
CA SER A 31 -4.30 -16.50 -5.38
C SER A 31 -3.95 -15.53 -4.27
N ARG A 32 -2.85 -14.81 -4.44
CA ARG A 32 -2.55 -13.57 -3.72
C ARG A 32 -2.74 -12.40 -4.69
N TYR A 33 -3.11 -11.25 -4.16
CA TYR A 33 -3.29 -10.04 -4.95
C TYR A 33 -2.41 -8.95 -4.38
N ARG A 34 -1.93 -8.05 -5.24
CA ARG A 34 -1.20 -6.85 -4.83
C ARG A 34 -1.62 -5.68 -5.69
N CYS A 35 -2.01 -4.58 -5.05
CA CYS A 35 -2.19 -3.30 -5.73
C CYS A 35 -0.83 -2.79 -6.21
N ILE A 36 -0.70 -2.63 -7.52
CA ILE A 36 0.52 -2.20 -8.19
C ILE A 36 0.45 -0.75 -8.65
N ALA A 37 -0.74 -0.20 -8.86
CA ALA A 37 -0.93 1.17 -9.28
C ALA A 37 -2.34 1.67 -8.97
N THR A 38 -2.51 2.99 -8.96
CA THR A 38 -3.84 3.64 -8.96
C THR A 38 -3.93 4.60 -10.14
N VAL A 39 -5.02 4.55 -10.90
CA VAL A 39 -5.39 5.56 -11.89
C VAL A 39 -6.26 6.60 -11.21
N LEU A 40 -5.74 7.83 -11.16
CA LEU A 40 -6.44 9.01 -10.65
C LEU A 40 -7.03 9.79 -11.83
N ASP A 41 -8.16 10.43 -11.60
CA ASP A 41 -8.73 11.42 -12.53
C ASP A 41 -8.46 12.80 -11.96
N GLU A 42 -7.54 13.53 -12.60
CA GLU A 42 -7.14 14.88 -12.22
C GLU A 42 -7.53 15.83 -13.36
N GLU A 43 -8.56 16.62 -13.13
CA GLU A 43 -9.05 17.64 -14.09
C GLU A 43 -9.43 17.06 -15.47
N GLY A 44 -9.98 15.85 -15.50
CA GLY A 44 -10.38 15.17 -16.74
C GLY A 44 -9.20 14.52 -17.49
N LYS A 45 -8.02 14.43 -16.85
CA LYS A 45 -6.88 13.67 -17.34
C LYS A 45 -6.59 12.50 -16.41
N GLU A 46 -6.50 11.33 -16.99
CA GLU A 46 -6.09 10.13 -16.26
C GLU A 46 -4.59 10.19 -15.96
N ARG A 47 -4.23 10.08 -14.68
CA ARG A 47 -2.85 9.94 -14.21
C ARG A 47 -2.64 8.58 -13.58
N LEU A 48 -1.68 7.82 -14.10
CA LEU A 48 -1.26 6.55 -13.49
C LEU A 48 -0.22 6.82 -12.40
N VAL A 49 -0.50 6.38 -11.18
CA VAL A 49 0.46 6.33 -10.07
C VAL A 49 0.94 4.89 -9.92
N ASP A 50 2.12 4.56 -10.47
CA ASP A 50 2.74 3.24 -10.33
C ASP A 50 3.49 3.13 -8.99
N PHE A 51 3.13 2.14 -8.17
CA PHE A 51 3.75 1.91 -6.86
C PHE A 51 5.03 1.08 -6.93
N GLU A 52 5.32 0.48 -8.08
CA GLU A 52 6.52 -0.32 -8.33
C GLU A 52 7.14 0.06 -9.70
N PRO A 53 7.60 1.31 -9.90
CA PRO A 53 8.02 1.83 -11.21
C PRO A 53 9.23 1.10 -11.82
N HIS A 54 10.04 0.45 -10.98
CA HIS A 54 11.18 -0.37 -11.40
C HIS A 54 10.77 -1.63 -12.19
N ALA A 55 9.50 -2.05 -12.10
CA ALA A 55 8.98 -3.19 -12.84
C ALA A 55 8.73 -2.89 -14.33
N LYS A 56 8.88 -1.62 -14.78
CA LYS A 56 8.75 -1.19 -16.19
C LYS A 56 7.48 -1.72 -16.87
N ARG A 57 6.34 -1.57 -16.20
CA ARG A 57 5.05 -2.04 -16.72
C ARG A 57 4.60 -1.21 -17.91
N ASP A 58 3.76 -1.83 -18.75
CA ASP A 58 3.14 -1.14 -19.87
C ASP A 58 2.02 -0.20 -19.37
N THR A 59 2.34 1.08 -19.26
CA THR A 59 1.42 2.15 -18.84
C THR A 59 0.16 2.21 -19.69
N ALA A 60 0.27 2.02 -21.01
CA ALA A 60 -0.88 2.10 -21.91
C ALA A 60 -1.85 0.93 -21.67
N ARG A 61 -1.30 -0.27 -21.42
CA ARG A 61 -2.07 -1.45 -21.02
C ARG A 61 -2.81 -1.23 -19.70
N LEU A 62 -2.12 -0.68 -18.69
CA LEU A 62 -2.70 -0.42 -17.37
C LEU A 62 -3.84 0.61 -17.42
N LEU A 63 -3.66 1.70 -18.17
CA LEU A 63 -4.72 2.70 -18.38
C LEU A 63 -5.92 2.10 -19.13
N SER A 64 -5.68 1.32 -20.19
CA SER A 64 -6.76 0.64 -20.91
C SER A 64 -7.55 -0.32 -20.00
N ARG A 65 -6.87 -1.03 -19.09
CA ARG A 65 -7.54 -1.90 -18.11
C ARG A 65 -8.44 -1.12 -17.16
N ALA A 66 -7.97 0.01 -16.65
CA ALA A 66 -8.75 0.86 -15.76
C ALA A 66 -10.03 1.36 -16.45
N ARG A 67 -9.94 1.82 -17.70
CA ARG A 67 -11.10 2.25 -18.50
C ARG A 67 -12.10 1.12 -18.70
N ASN A 68 -11.64 -0.05 -19.15
CA ASN A 68 -12.51 -1.19 -19.40
C ASN A 68 -13.26 -1.64 -18.14
N ALA A 69 -12.64 -1.57 -16.97
CA ALA A 69 -13.31 -1.92 -15.72
C ALA A 69 -14.41 -0.92 -15.33
N MET A 70 -14.35 0.33 -15.78
CA MET A 70 -15.42 1.30 -15.55
C MET A 70 -16.62 1.10 -16.47
N ASP A 71 -16.37 0.60 -17.68
CA ASP A 71 -17.42 0.28 -18.63
C ASP A 71 -18.06 -1.09 -18.34
N ASP A 72 -17.45 -1.90 -17.48
CA ASP A 72 -17.96 -3.21 -17.10
C ASP A 72 -19.10 -3.10 -16.08
N ARG A 73 -20.28 -3.55 -16.50
CA ARG A 73 -21.50 -3.58 -15.69
C ARG A 73 -21.36 -4.46 -14.44
N PHE A 74 -20.51 -5.50 -14.48
CA PHE A 74 -20.20 -6.32 -13.31
C PHE A 74 -19.47 -5.51 -12.24
N MET A 75 -18.44 -4.75 -12.63
CA MET A 75 -17.61 -3.97 -11.71
C MET A 75 -18.34 -2.78 -11.09
N THR A 76 -19.40 -2.32 -11.73
CA THR A 76 -20.24 -1.21 -11.28
C THR A 76 -21.49 -1.67 -10.52
N GLN A 77 -21.77 -2.98 -10.46
CA GLN A 77 -22.89 -3.53 -9.71
C GLN A 77 -22.56 -3.62 -8.21
N PRO A 78 -23.44 -3.11 -7.32
CA PRO A 78 -23.28 -3.32 -5.89
C PRO A 78 -23.46 -4.81 -5.54
N MET A 79 -22.42 -5.43 -4.97
CA MET A 79 -22.42 -6.83 -4.53
C MET A 79 -22.34 -6.92 -3.00
N VAL A 80 -23.18 -7.77 -2.40
CA VAL A 80 -23.20 -8.06 -0.97
C VAL A 80 -23.08 -9.58 -0.78
N LEU A 81 -22.05 -10.06 -0.07
CA LEU A 81 -21.87 -11.52 0.08
C LEU A 81 -23.00 -12.23 0.80
N GLY A 82 -23.60 -11.56 1.79
CA GLY A 82 -24.73 -12.12 2.54
C GLY A 82 -26.04 -12.14 1.76
N ASP A 83 -26.08 -11.54 0.57
CA ASP A 83 -27.26 -11.45 -0.28
C ASP A 83 -26.95 -11.98 -1.68
N ALA A 84 -27.24 -13.26 -1.89
CA ALA A 84 -27.05 -13.93 -3.17
C ALA A 84 -27.83 -13.28 -4.32
N THR A 85 -28.89 -12.50 -4.05
CA THR A 85 -29.67 -11.83 -5.11
C THR A 85 -28.94 -10.61 -5.67
N SER A 86 -27.98 -10.05 -4.92
CA SER A 86 -27.08 -8.99 -5.40
C SER A 86 -25.95 -9.52 -6.29
N TRP A 87 -25.80 -10.86 -6.39
CA TRP A 87 -24.68 -11.44 -7.10
C TRP A 87 -24.89 -11.36 -8.61
N PRO A 88 -23.87 -10.96 -9.36
CA PRO A 88 -23.94 -10.85 -10.79
C PRO A 88 -24.09 -12.23 -11.45
N SER A 89 -24.99 -12.29 -12.42
CA SER A 89 -25.27 -13.48 -13.21
C SER A 89 -24.20 -13.67 -14.29
N ALA A 90 -23.57 -14.84 -14.31
CA ALA A 90 -22.64 -15.22 -15.37
C ALA A 90 -23.28 -15.27 -16.77
N ARG A 91 -24.62 -15.33 -16.84
CA ARG A 91 -25.35 -15.35 -18.12
C ARG A 91 -25.36 -13.99 -18.82
N ASP A 92 -25.22 -12.93 -18.05
CA ASP A 92 -25.32 -11.54 -18.51
C ASP A 92 -23.94 -10.85 -18.57
N ALA A 93 -22.88 -11.58 -18.23
CA ALA A 93 -21.50 -11.10 -18.30
C ALA A 93 -20.96 -11.21 -19.73
N ALA A 94 -20.39 -10.12 -20.25
CA ALA A 94 -19.69 -10.13 -21.53
C ALA A 94 -18.46 -11.07 -21.51
N ASP A 95 -17.83 -11.23 -20.34
CA ASP A 95 -16.76 -12.18 -20.06
C ASP A 95 -17.05 -12.96 -18.75
N PRO A 96 -17.60 -14.18 -18.85
CA PRO A 96 -17.87 -15.01 -17.68
C PRO A 96 -16.62 -15.47 -16.93
N VAL A 97 -15.43 -15.51 -17.58
CA VAL A 97 -14.18 -15.89 -16.91
C VAL A 97 -13.70 -14.75 -16.02
N ALA A 98 -13.79 -13.51 -16.50
CA ALA A 98 -13.49 -12.33 -15.69
C ALA A 98 -14.32 -12.30 -14.40
N LEU A 99 -15.61 -12.63 -14.47
CA LEU A 99 -16.48 -12.76 -13.29
C LEU A 99 -15.89 -13.72 -12.24
N PHE A 100 -15.43 -14.92 -12.63
CA PHE A 100 -14.82 -15.86 -11.68
C PHE A 100 -13.52 -15.35 -11.07
N LEU A 101 -12.69 -14.65 -11.84
CA LEU A 101 -11.45 -14.06 -11.36
C LEU A 101 -11.71 -12.96 -10.31
N TYR A 102 -12.68 -12.08 -10.57
CA TYR A 102 -13.08 -11.06 -9.61
C TYR A 102 -13.74 -11.63 -8.36
N LEU A 103 -14.51 -12.73 -8.46
CA LEU A 103 -15.07 -13.39 -7.28
C LEU A 103 -13.97 -13.94 -6.34
N ASP A 104 -12.91 -14.56 -6.88
CA ASP A 104 -11.78 -15.00 -6.06
C ASP A 104 -11.03 -13.81 -5.43
N PHE A 105 -10.87 -12.72 -6.18
CA PHE A 105 -10.33 -11.46 -5.67
C PHE A 105 -11.15 -10.90 -4.50
N PHE A 106 -12.47 -10.75 -4.66
CA PHE A 106 -13.34 -10.20 -3.61
C PHE A 106 -13.38 -11.10 -2.37
N ARG A 107 -13.32 -12.43 -2.56
CA ARG A 107 -13.16 -13.37 -1.43
C ARG A 107 -11.86 -13.11 -0.67
N ALA A 108 -10.73 -13.00 -1.38
CA ALA A 108 -9.43 -12.74 -0.75
C ALA A 108 -9.43 -11.39 -0.02
N TRP A 109 -10.05 -10.38 -0.61
CA TRP A 109 -10.24 -9.08 0.00
C TRP A 109 -11.04 -9.18 1.31
N GLN A 110 -12.20 -9.83 1.33
CA GLN A 110 -12.97 -9.95 2.57
C GLN A 110 -12.25 -10.67 3.69
N VAL A 111 -11.46 -11.69 3.36
CA VAL A 111 -10.61 -12.36 4.36
C VAL A 111 -9.60 -11.37 4.95
N ALA A 112 -9.00 -10.51 4.11
CA ALA A 112 -8.14 -9.42 4.57
C ALA A 112 -8.88 -8.40 5.44
N ASP A 113 -10.07 -7.96 5.03
CA ASP A 113 -10.90 -7.03 5.81
C ASP A 113 -11.29 -7.62 7.17
N MET A 114 -11.66 -8.91 7.25
CA MET A 114 -11.95 -9.60 8.52
C MET A 114 -10.72 -9.72 9.42
N ALA A 115 -9.54 -9.99 8.86
CA ALA A 115 -8.30 -10.01 9.62
C ALA A 115 -7.96 -8.61 10.17
N LEU A 116 -8.13 -7.59 9.34
CA LEU A 116 -7.94 -6.20 9.70
C LEU A 116 -8.88 -5.74 10.81
N GLN A 117 -10.19 -6.02 10.71
CA GLN A 117 -11.15 -5.64 11.75
C GLN A 117 -10.80 -6.25 13.10
N ARG A 118 -10.35 -7.51 13.12
CA ARG A 118 -9.88 -8.18 14.35
C ARG A 118 -8.65 -7.50 14.93
N LEU A 119 -7.66 -7.18 14.09
CA LEU A 119 -6.45 -6.46 14.51
C LEU A 119 -6.79 -5.08 15.07
N MET A 120 -7.60 -4.30 14.35
CA MET A 120 -8.02 -2.96 14.77
C MET A 120 -8.76 -3.02 16.12
N ALA A 121 -9.68 -3.97 16.29
CA ALA A 121 -10.42 -4.14 17.54
C ALA A 121 -9.48 -4.50 18.71
N GLN A 122 -8.52 -5.41 18.47
CA GLN A 122 -7.52 -5.77 19.48
C GLN A 122 -6.68 -4.57 19.90
N LEU A 123 -6.17 -3.79 18.94
CA LEU A 123 -5.32 -2.64 19.22
C LEU A 123 -6.08 -1.45 19.83
N HIS A 124 -7.38 -1.31 19.55
CA HIS A 124 -8.22 -0.32 20.23
C HIS A 124 -8.44 -0.70 21.71
N ALA A 125 -8.57 -1.99 22.00
CA ALA A 125 -8.73 -2.47 23.37
C ALA A 125 -7.42 -2.38 24.15
N ASP A 126 -6.29 -2.70 23.51
CA ASP A 126 -4.95 -2.65 24.07
C ASP A 126 -3.93 -2.31 22.96
N PRO A 127 -3.45 -1.06 22.89
CA PRO A 127 -2.46 -0.64 21.90
C PRO A 127 -1.13 -1.38 21.98
N ASP A 128 -0.76 -1.92 23.14
CA ASP A 128 0.48 -2.66 23.35
C ASP A 128 0.32 -4.17 23.03
N ALA A 129 -0.88 -4.62 22.65
CA ALA A 129 -1.16 -5.99 22.23
C ALA A 129 -0.58 -6.38 20.86
N LEU A 130 0.27 -5.53 20.27
CA LEU A 130 0.99 -5.85 19.04
C LEU A 130 1.85 -7.11 19.24
N PRO A 131 1.92 -7.99 18.22
CA PRO A 131 2.80 -9.14 18.28
C PRO A 131 4.24 -8.75 18.61
N HIS A 132 4.85 -9.39 19.60
CA HIS A 132 6.27 -9.19 19.89
C HIS A 132 7.16 -9.70 18.74
N ASP A 133 6.69 -10.64 17.93
CA ASP A 133 7.40 -11.15 16.75
C ASP A 133 7.32 -10.15 15.57
N PRO A 134 8.45 -9.54 15.14
CA PRO A 134 8.47 -8.58 14.03
C PRO A 134 7.86 -9.11 12.73
N ALA A 135 8.05 -10.40 12.40
CA ALA A 135 7.51 -11.00 11.19
C ALA A 135 5.97 -11.02 11.20
N ARG A 136 5.37 -11.20 12.39
CA ARG A 136 3.91 -11.15 12.56
C ARG A 136 3.36 -9.74 12.41
N ILE A 137 4.12 -8.71 12.79
CA ILE A 137 3.71 -7.31 12.60
C ILE A 137 3.58 -7.02 11.10
N ALA A 138 4.63 -7.30 10.32
CA ALA A 138 4.60 -7.12 8.87
C ALA A 138 3.48 -7.94 8.20
N GLY A 139 3.32 -9.22 8.60
CA GLY A 139 2.27 -10.09 8.09
C GLY A 139 0.84 -9.59 8.40
N SER A 140 0.66 -8.82 9.48
CA SER A 140 -0.64 -8.26 9.87
C SER A 140 -1.00 -6.99 9.08
N ILE A 141 0.01 -6.26 8.59
CA ILE A 141 -0.13 -5.04 7.79
C ILE A 141 -0.27 -5.37 6.30
N LEU A 142 0.40 -6.44 5.86
CA LEU A 142 0.47 -6.85 4.46
C LEU A 142 -0.89 -6.88 3.74
N PRO A 143 -1.99 -7.36 4.33
CA PRO A 143 -3.29 -7.34 3.66
C PRO A 143 -3.80 -5.92 3.38
N LEU A 144 -3.57 -4.94 4.26
CA LEU A 144 -3.94 -3.55 3.97
C LEU A 144 -3.15 -3.00 2.79
N PHE A 145 -1.86 -3.31 2.77
CA PHE A 145 -0.94 -2.84 1.74
C PHE A 145 -1.26 -3.45 0.37
N ASP A 146 -1.43 -4.77 0.34
CA ASP A 146 -1.77 -5.53 -0.86
C ASP A 146 -3.14 -5.12 -1.43
N PHE A 147 -4.12 -4.77 -0.59
CA PHE A 147 -5.45 -4.30 -1.00
C PHE A 147 -5.63 -2.78 -1.00
N ASN A 148 -4.54 -2.01 -0.92
CA ASN A 148 -4.53 -0.55 -0.95
C ASN A 148 -5.58 0.13 -0.04
N ARG A 149 -5.76 -0.38 1.18
CA ARG A 149 -6.78 0.11 2.12
C ARG A 149 -6.29 1.39 2.82
N LEU A 150 -6.39 2.51 2.12
CA LEU A 150 -5.79 3.79 2.51
C LEU A 150 -6.30 4.30 3.86
N THR A 151 -7.61 4.49 4.01
CA THR A 151 -8.21 5.02 5.25
C THR A 151 -7.87 4.15 6.46
N ALA A 152 -7.98 2.82 6.30
CA ALA A 152 -7.66 1.91 7.38
C ALA A 152 -6.16 1.84 7.66
N GLY A 153 -5.33 1.95 6.63
CA GLY A 153 -3.88 2.07 6.71
C GLY A 153 -3.45 3.27 7.54
N CYS A 154 -3.99 4.47 7.26
CA CYS A 154 -3.69 5.67 8.04
C CYS A 154 -4.13 5.54 9.49
N ARG A 155 -5.33 5.01 9.75
CA ARG A 155 -5.80 4.77 11.12
C ARG A 155 -4.91 3.80 11.88
N LEU A 156 -4.46 2.73 11.22
CA LEU A 156 -3.54 1.76 11.80
C LEU A 156 -2.16 2.37 12.04
N ALA A 157 -1.67 3.18 11.11
CA ALA A 157 -0.40 3.90 11.24
C ALA A 157 -0.39 4.82 12.46
N ALA A 158 -1.43 5.63 12.64
CA ALA A 158 -1.59 6.52 13.79
C ALA A 158 -1.61 5.77 15.13
N LEU A 159 -2.14 4.54 15.14
CA LEU A 159 -2.22 3.70 16.34
C LEU A 159 -0.89 2.99 16.65
N ILE A 160 -0.22 2.45 15.63
CA ILE A 160 0.95 1.57 15.78
C ILE A 160 2.27 2.35 15.81
N GLU A 161 2.42 3.41 15.01
CA GLU A 161 3.69 4.14 14.89
C GLU A 161 4.25 4.57 16.25
N PRO A 162 3.46 5.17 17.18
CA PRO A 162 3.99 5.58 18.47
C PRO A 162 4.48 4.40 19.32
N VAL A 163 3.82 3.25 19.22
CA VAL A 163 4.18 2.01 19.94
C VAL A 163 5.50 1.46 19.40
N LEU A 164 5.62 1.36 18.08
CA LEU A 164 6.86 0.89 17.44
C LEU A 164 8.02 1.86 17.65
N ARG A 165 7.78 3.17 17.66
CA ARG A 165 8.80 4.17 17.97
C ARG A 165 9.37 3.98 19.37
N ARG A 166 8.52 3.78 20.39
CA ARG A 166 8.97 3.47 21.76
C ARG A 166 9.79 2.18 21.80
N ARG A 167 9.34 1.15 21.08
CA ARG A 167 10.02 -0.15 21.02
C ARG A 167 11.40 -0.05 20.36
N ILE A 168 11.52 0.70 19.26
CA ILE A 168 12.78 0.92 18.54
C ILE A 168 13.77 1.72 19.38
N ALA A 169 13.29 2.70 20.14
CA ALA A 169 14.12 3.50 21.04
C ALA A 169 14.59 2.74 22.29
N ALA A 170 14.03 1.56 22.58
CA ALA A 170 14.37 0.80 23.77
C ALA A 170 15.81 0.23 23.70
N PRO A 171 16.58 0.28 24.81
CA PRO A 171 17.91 -0.33 24.86
C PRO A 171 17.85 -1.82 24.51
N GLY A 172 18.72 -2.25 23.60
CA GLY A 172 18.78 -3.65 23.16
C GLY A 172 17.79 -4.02 22.07
N PHE A 173 17.02 -3.06 21.53
CA PHE A 173 16.27 -3.29 20.30
C PHE A 173 17.21 -3.77 19.18
N ARG A 174 16.80 -4.85 18.53
CA ARG A 174 17.36 -5.32 17.26
C ARG A 174 16.19 -5.70 16.38
N ASP A 175 16.16 -5.19 15.17
CA ASP A 175 15.21 -5.70 14.18
C ASP A 175 15.56 -7.16 13.87
N ASP A 176 14.60 -7.92 13.35
CA ASP A 176 14.90 -9.28 12.91
C ASP A 176 15.87 -9.27 11.71
N GLY A 177 16.48 -10.40 11.39
CA GLY A 177 17.44 -10.50 10.27
C GLY A 177 16.83 -10.11 8.91
N SER A 178 15.51 -10.08 8.80
CA SER A 178 14.75 -9.64 7.62
C SER A 178 14.33 -8.16 7.65
N GLY A 179 14.54 -7.44 8.76
CA GLY A 179 14.13 -6.05 8.93
C GLY A 179 12.60 -5.84 8.98
N SER A 180 11.84 -6.79 9.54
CA SER A 180 10.37 -6.82 9.47
C SER A 180 9.71 -5.62 10.17
N THR A 181 10.28 -5.08 11.25
CA THR A 181 9.72 -3.89 11.90
C THR A 181 9.83 -2.67 11.00
N GLY A 182 11.02 -2.42 10.44
CA GLY A 182 11.18 -1.33 9.48
C GLY A 182 10.37 -1.53 8.20
N TYR A 183 10.20 -2.78 7.76
CA TYR A 183 9.36 -3.12 6.61
C TYR A 183 7.86 -2.86 6.86
N ALA A 184 7.37 -3.19 8.06
CA ALA A 184 6.01 -2.88 8.50
C ALA A 184 5.73 -1.37 8.49
N LEU A 185 6.61 -0.58 9.10
CA LEU A 185 6.51 0.89 9.13
C LEU A 185 6.56 1.49 7.73
N ARG A 186 7.40 0.95 6.85
CA ARG A 186 7.46 1.36 5.44
C ARG A 186 6.13 1.12 4.72
N MET A 187 5.50 -0.05 4.88
CA MET A 187 4.19 -0.33 4.26
C MET A 187 3.11 0.64 4.76
N LEU A 188 3.10 0.96 6.06
CA LEU A 188 2.17 1.95 6.62
C LEU A 188 2.45 3.35 6.08
N GLY A 189 3.73 3.76 6.02
CA GLY A 189 4.13 5.05 5.45
C GLY A 189 3.75 5.18 3.98
N ASP A 190 3.94 4.12 3.18
CA ASP A 190 3.51 4.09 1.78
C ASP A 190 1.98 4.23 1.64
N LEU A 191 1.19 3.59 2.51
CA LEU A 191 -0.27 3.76 2.54
C LEU A 191 -0.67 5.20 2.89
N CYS A 192 -0.03 5.81 3.90
CA CYS A 192 -0.26 7.21 4.26
C CYS A 192 0.11 8.18 3.13
N LEU A 193 1.23 7.95 2.45
CA LEU A 193 1.67 8.76 1.32
C LEU A 193 0.67 8.66 0.15
N ARG A 194 0.17 7.46 -0.14
CA ARG A 194 -0.92 7.25 -1.13
C ARG A 194 -2.23 7.92 -0.71
N ALA A 195 -2.49 8.03 0.59
CA ALA A 195 -3.66 8.70 1.15
C ALA A 195 -3.51 10.23 1.28
N GLU A 196 -2.33 10.78 0.96
CA GLU A 196 -1.96 12.18 1.17
C GLU A 196 -1.92 12.63 2.64
N ASP A 197 -1.83 11.68 3.56
CA ASP A 197 -1.52 11.94 4.96
C ASP A 197 0.00 12.03 5.15
N TYR A 198 0.59 13.07 4.56
CA TYR A 198 2.04 13.25 4.50
C TYR A 198 2.70 13.36 5.89
N PRO A 199 2.11 14.05 6.89
CA PRO A 199 2.66 14.07 8.24
C PRO A 199 2.73 12.67 8.87
N GLN A 200 1.69 11.85 8.74
CA GLN A 200 1.70 10.49 9.26
C GLN A 200 2.66 9.58 8.47
N ALA A 201 2.76 9.78 7.14
CA ALA A 201 3.74 9.08 6.31
C ALA A 201 5.17 9.37 6.75
N LEU A 202 5.49 10.65 6.98
CA LEU A 202 6.79 11.09 7.50
C LEU A 202 7.08 10.44 8.86
N ALA A 203 6.12 10.45 9.79
CA ALA A 203 6.29 9.80 11.09
C ALA A 203 6.65 8.31 10.95
N CYS A 204 5.94 7.58 10.07
CA CYS A 204 6.24 6.17 9.81
C CYS A 204 7.64 5.96 9.20
N PHE A 205 8.02 6.74 8.20
CA PHE A 205 9.33 6.58 7.55
C PHE A 205 10.49 7.02 8.44
N ALA A 206 10.34 8.11 9.19
CA ALA A 206 11.33 8.55 10.17
C ALA A 206 11.56 7.45 11.22
N THR A 207 10.49 6.88 11.78
CA THR A 207 10.58 5.77 12.73
C THR A 207 11.18 4.51 12.08
N ALA A 208 10.89 4.23 10.81
CA ALA A 208 11.48 3.11 10.08
C ALA A 208 13.01 3.21 9.94
N THR A 209 13.57 4.43 9.80
CA THR A 209 15.04 4.62 9.78
C THR A 209 15.70 4.24 11.11
N GLY A 210 14.99 4.43 12.24
CA GLY A 210 15.47 3.98 13.55
C GLY A 210 15.52 2.46 13.71
N ALA A 211 14.65 1.71 13.01
CA ALA A 211 14.71 0.25 12.99
C ALA A 211 15.87 -0.31 12.16
N GLY A 212 16.51 0.54 11.35
CA GLY A 212 17.65 0.20 10.50
C GLY A 212 17.75 1.19 9.36
N ASP A 213 18.85 1.92 9.30
CA ASP A 213 19.04 2.98 8.31
C ASP A 213 19.57 2.40 6.99
N ASN A 214 19.00 2.83 5.87
CA ASN A 214 19.46 2.45 4.54
C ASN A 214 19.00 3.49 3.49
N PRO A 215 19.63 3.51 2.29
CA PRO A 215 19.32 4.50 1.26
C PRO A 215 17.84 4.55 0.88
N PHE A 216 17.18 3.39 0.83
CA PHE A 216 15.78 3.30 0.43
C PHE A 216 14.85 3.93 1.48
N ARG A 217 15.01 3.57 2.76
CA ARG A 217 14.18 4.09 3.86
C ARG A 217 14.38 5.59 4.03
N ARG A 218 15.63 6.06 3.95
CA ARG A 218 15.96 7.48 4.04
C ARG A 218 15.36 8.27 2.87
N ARG A 219 15.42 7.75 1.64
CA ARG A 219 14.76 8.36 0.47
C ARG A 219 13.27 8.55 0.68
N LYS A 220 12.58 7.54 1.23
CA LYS A 220 11.15 7.65 1.55
C LYS A 220 10.84 8.70 2.62
N ALA A 221 11.70 8.82 3.64
CA ALA A 221 11.56 9.88 4.64
C ALA A 221 11.76 11.28 4.05
N ILE A 222 12.71 11.46 3.13
CA ILE A 222 12.94 12.72 2.39
C ILE A 222 11.70 13.09 1.55
N GLU A 223 11.20 12.14 0.75
CA GLU A 223 9.99 12.32 -0.07
C GLU A 223 8.79 12.76 0.79
N ALA A 224 8.55 12.07 1.90
CA ALA A 224 7.46 12.40 2.81
C ALA A 224 7.65 13.75 3.52
N ALA A 225 8.88 14.11 3.90
CA ALA A 225 9.17 15.39 4.53
C ALA A 225 8.90 16.57 3.58
N HIS A 226 9.33 16.44 2.32
CA HIS A 226 9.06 17.41 1.28
C HIS A 226 7.54 17.57 1.04
N LEU A 227 6.81 16.46 0.86
CA LEU A 227 5.36 16.49 0.65
C LEU A 227 4.59 17.02 1.87
N ALA A 228 5.09 16.79 3.09
CA ALA A 228 4.52 17.33 4.31
C ALA A 228 4.83 18.83 4.53
N GLY A 229 5.75 19.41 3.74
CA GLY A 229 6.25 20.78 3.94
C GLY A 229 7.08 20.95 5.22
N ASP A 230 7.62 19.86 5.78
CA ASP A 230 8.47 19.92 6.98
C ASP A 230 9.94 20.15 6.59
N ALA A 231 10.29 21.42 6.39
CA ALA A 231 11.64 21.84 6.00
C ALA A 231 12.72 21.37 7.00
N THR A 232 12.40 21.29 8.30
CA THR A 232 13.38 20.85 9.31
C THR A 232 13.67 19.36 9.17
N ALA A 233 12.62 18.53 9.08
CA ALA A 233 12.78 17.11 8.86
C ALA A 233 13.47 16.81 7.52
N LEU A 234 13.12 17.55 6.47
CA LEU A 234 13.72 17.41 5.15
C LEU A 234 15.24 17.64 5.19
N GLN A 235 15.69 18.76 5.77
CA GLN A 235 17.11 19.08 5.89
C GLN A 235 17.86 18.05 6.75
N ASN A 236 17.26 17.61 7.86
CA ASN A 236 17.85 16.58 8.71
C ASN A 236 18.05 15.25 7.96
N HIS A 237 17.04 14.80 7.21
CA HIS A 237 17.14 13.57 6.44
C HIS A 237 18.10 13.68 5.26
N LEU A 238 18.16 14.82 4.56
CA LEU A 238 19.13 15.08 3.50
C LEU A 238 20.57 15.09 4.01
N ALA A 239 20.83 15.80 5.12
CA ALA A 239 22.14 15.85 5.75
C ALA A 239 22.60 14.46 6.19
N ALA A 240 21.70 13.70 6.81
CA ALA A 240 22.01 12.36 7.26
C ALA A 240 22.16 11.38 6.07
N TYR A 241 21.48 11.58 4.94
CA TYR A 241 21.72 10.79 3.71
C TYR A 241 23.13 11.05 3.17
N ARG A 242 23.52 12.32 2.98
CA ARG A 242 24.85 12.73 2.50
C ARG A 242 26.00 12.25 3.39
N GLY A 243 25.74 12.12 4.70
CA GLY A 243 26.73 11.61 5.65
C GLY A 243 27.08 10.12 5.46
N GLN A 244 26.27 9.36 4.73
CA GLN A 244 26.46 7.91 4.55
C GLN A 244 26.50 7.46 3.08
N TRP A 245 25.87 8.20 2.17
CA TRP A 245 25.72 7.84 0.76
C TRP A 245 25.80 9.07 -0.15
N ASP A 246 26.15 8.86 -1.42
CA ASP A 246 26.12 9.89 -2.44
C ASP A 246 24.68 10.31 -2.72
N LEU A 247 24.38 11.61 -2.63
CA LEU A 247 23.03 12.13 -2.83
C LEU A 247 22.67 12.08 -4.33
N PRO A 248 21.61 11.34 -4.72
CA PRO A 248 21.14 11.33 -6.10
C PRO A 248 20.55 12.68 -6.53
N ASP A 249 20.69 13.03 -7.81
CA ASP A 249 20.24 14.31 -8.39
C ASP A 249 18.77 14.62 -8.08
N ASP A 250 17.91 13.60 -8.11
CA ASP A 250 16.48 13.77 -7.86
C ASP A 250 16.17 14.13 -6.40
N LEU A 251 17.01 13.70 -5.45
CA LEU A 251 16.92 14.14 -4.05
C LEU A 251 17.64 15.47 -3.82
N ALA A 252 18.66 15.78 -4.62
CA ALA A 252 19.32 17.08 -4.60
C ALA A 252 18.37 18.21 -5.00
N ALA A 253 17.45 17.95 -5.95
CA ALA A 253 16.41 18.91 -6.34
C ALA A 253 15.54 19.37 -5.17
N TYR A 254 15.26 18.50 -4.18
CA TYR A 254 14.52 18.91 -2.97
C TYR A 254 15.31 19.86 -2.06
N ALA A 255 16.65 19.83 -2.11
CA ALA A 255 17.47 20.74 -1.34
C ALA A 255 17.51 22.16 -1.93
N GLU A 256 17.27 22.27 -3.24
CA GLU A 256 17.31 23.54 -4.00
C GLU A 256 15.94 24.23 -4.06
N ALA A 257 14.84 23.47 -3.98
CA ALA A 257 13.48 24.01 -4.04
C ALA A 257 13.05 24.84 -2.81
N ASP A 258 13.73 24.66 -1.68
CA ASP A 258 13.45 25.33 -0.39
C ASP A 258 14.53 26.39 0.00
N ALA A 259 15.47 26.71 -0.90
CA ALA A 259 16.51 27.73 -0.72
C ALA A 259 16.11 29.07 -1.33
#